data_AF-A0A402DW17-F1
#
_entry.id   AF-A0A402DW17-F1
#
_cell.length_a   1.000
_cell.length_b   1.000
_cell.length_c   1.000
_cell.angle_alpha   90.00
_cell.angle_beta   90.00
_cell.angle_gamma   90.00
#
_symmetry.space_group_name_H-M   'P 1'
#
loop_
_entity.id
_entity.type
_entity.pdbx_description
1 polymer ?
#
loop_
_entity_poly.entity_id
_entity_poly.type
_entity_poly.pdbx_seq_one_letter_code
_entity_poly.pdbx_strand_id
1 'polypeptide(L)'
;MSDLGNILSRAGDELGADVGRLDDATYRRIVSKARGRRVRRHTAQSFAAVGAVAVLGTVAWLGLHRADTPQPAVTPTVTPSPTSTPSSTPAPTASSAPVAVERSGMPPMLALDDDVLARVGSGWTVVQYGPTTGDAELADGTRIVPVLALASPEGDLYHVRDDVYLGLDSFAWDGSPTVPVAVQPGIRGLLDLRTGQVVEAPRTGVGAGAYPHPSDVVELWIEDGEDRSRMWVVRPDGEAHLVTSDLPGFAGGGTTVNPDGTLALVEGADRTVVVDLVAGGARPVTLAPAGTTCATVGWQSRTDVLLVCAEGDTPPWGATLPDGLMLVRVDVAAGTAPVVLRDLRAGDLVPSDGVLLPDGRVVAKAWVHGSAPEGYLDYGCRERVAAWRDRVEEAVDLALPFRFQRVATSGGRLHVVSFDACGGDGGPIGLVVHDPTTGMTATLLPGPDGPGQLSPLSAVTAR
;
A
#
# COMPACT_ATOMS: atom_id res chain seq x y z
N MET A 1 13.54 -39.56 3.26
CA MET A 1 13.00 -38.20 3.48
C MET A 1 12.35 -38.02 4.87
N SER A 2 12.67 -38.85 5.87
CA SER A 2 12.06 -38.83 7.23
C SER A 2 12.85 -38.06 8.29
N ASP A 3 13.99 -37.46 7.93
CA ASP A 3 14.93 -36.89 8.91
C ASP A 3 14.60 -35.42 9.24
N LEU A 4 14.19 -34.63 8.23
CA LEU A 4 13.84 -33.21 8.42
C LEU A 4 12.59 -33.02 9.29
N GLY A 5 11.58 -33.89 9.13
CA GLY A 5 10.36 -33.85 9.94
C GLY A 5 10.62 -34.13 11.43
N ASN A 6 11.52 -35.06 11.73
CA ASN A 6 11.91 -35.36 13.12
C ASN A 6 12.75 -34.26 13.75
N ILE A 7 13.60 -33.58 12.97
CA ILE A 7 14.38 -32.44 13.45
C ILE A 7 13.48 -31.23 13.76
N LEU A 8 12.50 -30.94 12.89
CA LEU A 8 11.57 -29.82 13.10
C LEU A 8 10.58 -30.09 14.25
N SER A 9 10.08 -31.32 14.39
CA SER A 9 9.24 -31.71 15.54
C SER A 9 10.00 -31.59 16.86
N ARG A 10 11.24 -32.11 16.95
CA ARG A 10 12.05 -32.02 18.17
C ARG A 10 12.39 -30.57 18.53
N ALA A 11 12.71 -29.74 17.54
CA ALA A 11 12.96 -28.32 17.77
C ALA A 11 11.70 -27.57 18.24
N GLY A 12 10.52 -27.95 17.74
CA GLY A 12 9.24 -27.43 18.21
C GLY A 12 8.94 -27.81 19.65
N ASP A 13 9.21 -29.06 20.04
CA ASP A 13 8.99 -29.55 21.40
C ASP A 13 9.97 -28.94 22.43
N GLU A 14 11.25 -28.76 22.05
CA GLU A 14 12.24 -28.07 22.89
C GLU A 14 11.93 -26.59 23.06
N LEU A 15 11.46 -25.91 22.00
CA LEU A 15 11.04 -24.51 22.09
C LEU A 15 9.74 -24.36 22.88
N GLY A 16 8.78 -25.29 22.75
CA GLY A 16 7.52 -25.26 23.49
C GLY A 16 7.67 -25.41 25.00
N ALA A 17 8.66 -26.19 25.46
CA ALA A 17 8.92 -26.42 26.88
C ALA A 17 9.52 -25.20 27.61
N ASP A 18 10.32 -24.38 26.93
CA ASP A 18 10.98 -23.20 27.52
C ASP A 18 10.18 -21.89 27.33
N VAL A 19 9.24 -21.83 26.39
CA VAL A 19 8.47 -20.61 26.07
C VAL A 19 7.37 -20.31 27.10
N GLY A 20 6.99 -21.27 27.96
CA GLY A 20 5.95 -21.11 28.99
C GLY A 20 6.24 -20.09 30.11
N ARG A 21 7.32 -19.31 30.01
CA ARG A 21 7.76 -18.36 31.04
C ARG A 21 8.20 -16.99 30.53
N LEU A 22 8.10 -16.72 29.23
CA LEU A 22 8.37 -15.39 28.69
C LEU A 22 7.13 -14.53 28.88
N ASP A 23 7.27 -13.41 29.60
CA ASP A 23 6.21 -12.41 29.60
C ASP A 23 5.98 -11.87 28.17
N ASP A 24 4.74 -11.47 27.87
CA ASP A 24 4.35 -11.02 26.53
C ASP A 24 5.19 -9.83 26.01
N ALA A 25 5.69 -8.96 26.88
CA ALA A 25 6.54 -7.83 26.49
C ALA A 25 7.93 -8.31 26.06
N THR A 26 8.49 -9.29 26.77
CA THR A 26 9.76 -9.94 26.42
C THR A 26 9.61 -10.74 25.12
N TYR A 27 8.50 -11.45 24.92
CA TYR A 27 8.21 -12.14 23.66
C TYR A 27 8.15 -11.17 22.46
N ARG A 28 7.38 -10.09 22.58
CA ARG A 28 7.29 -9.04 21.53
C ARG A 28 8.65 -8.43 21.21
N ARG A 29 9.47 -8.17 22.25
CA ARG A 29 10.84 -7.63 22.09
C ARG A 29 11.79 -8.63 21.41
N ILE A 30 11.62 -9.93 21.63
CA ILE A 30 12.39 -10.98 20.95
C ILE A 30 11.97 -11.10 19.48
N VAL A 31 10.66 -11.10 19.20
CA VAL A 31 10.12 -11.15 17.83
C VAL A 31 10.56 -9.92 17.03
N SER A 32 10.51 -8.71 17.61
CA SER A 32 10.95 -7.49 16.93
C SER A 32 12.46 -7.53 16.64
N LYS A 33 13.29 -7.99 17.58
CA LYS A 33 14.73 -8.22 17.35
C LYS A 33 15.00 -9.28 16.29
N ALA A 34 14.22 -10.36 16.25
CA ALA A 34 14.38 -11.42 15.27
C ALA A 34 14.01 -10.93 13.85
N ARG A 35 12.91 -10.19 13.70
CA ARG A 35 12.52 -9.51 12.45
C ARG A 35 13.62 -8.54 12.00
N GLY A 36 14.12 -7.69 12.90
CA GLY A 36 15.21 -6.75 12.60
C GLY A 36 16.52 -7.43 12.17
N ARG A 37 16.87 -8.59 12.77
CA ARG A 37 18.05 -9.38 12.34
C ARG A 37 17.85 -10.01 10.96
N ARG A 38 16.64 -10.48 10.64
CA ARG A 38 16.32 -11.06 9.33
C ARG A 38 16.46 -10.00 8.23
N VAL A 39 15.92 -8.80 8.47
CA VAL A 39 16.08 -7.64 7.58
C VAL A 39 17.57 -7.32 7.36
N ARG A 40 18.36 -7.17 8.44
CA ARG A 40 19.80 -6.86 8.33
C ARG A 40 20.62 -7.91 7.57
N ARG A 41 20.27 -9.20 7.68
CA ARG A 41 20.97 -10.28 6.97
C ARG A 41 20.72 -10.21 5.45
N HIS A 42 19.50 -9.86 5.04
CA HIS A 42 19.18 -9.60 3.64
C HIS A 42 19.84 -8.30 3.13
N THR A 43 19.98 -7.27 3.96
CA THR A 43 20.72 -6.05 3.61
C THR A 43 22.21 -6.32 3.37
N ALA A 44 22.85 -7.13 4.23
CA ALA A 44 24.28 -7.45 4.12
C ALA A 44 24.64 -8.24 2.85
N GLN A 45 23.78 -9.15 2.40
CA GLN A 45 23.96 -9.87 1.14
C GLN A 45 23.77 -8.97 -0.09
N SER A 46 22.99 -7.88 0.03
CA SER A 46 22.69 -6.95 -1.06
C SER A 46 23.78 -5.89 -1.27
N PHE A 47 24.50 -5.47 -0.20
CA PHE A 47 25.60 -4.49 -0.31
C PHE A 47 26.77 -4.96 -1.19
N ALA A 48 27.00 -6.28 -1.29
CA ALA A 48 28.05 -6.83 -2.16
C ALA A 48 27.74 -6.64 -3.66
N ALA A 49 26.46 -6.58 -4.04
CA ALA A 49 26.03 -6.36 -5.42
C ALA A 49 26.05 -4.87 -5.83
N VAL A 50 25.71 -3.96 -4.90
CA VAL A 50 25.64 -2.50 -5.16
C VAL A 50 27.02 -1.86 -5.32
N GLY A 51 28.04 -2.38 -4.63
CA GLY A 51 29.42 -1.89 -4.76
C GLY A 51 29.97 -1.95 -6.19
N ALA A 52 29.51 -2.90 -7.02
CA ALA A 52 29.93 -3.02 -8.41
C ALA A 52 29.30 -1.95 -9.34
N VAL A 53 28.08 -1.49 -9.04
CA VAL A 53 27.35 -0.51 -9.87
C VAL A 53 27.77 0.92 -9.58
N ALA A 54 28.06 1.25 -8.31
CA ALA A 54 28.51 2.59 -7.91
C ALA A 54 29.87 2.99 -8.52
N VAL A 55 30.76 2.01 -8.75
CA VAL A 55 32.08 2.25 -9.39
C VAL A 55 31.92 2.56 -10.89
N LEU A 56 30.90 2.04 -11.57
CA LEU A 56 30.67 2.34 -12.98
C LEU A 56 29.99 3.71 -13.18
N GLY A 57 29.11 4.13 -12.28
CA GLY A 57 28.43 5.44 -12.36
C GLY A 57 29.35 6.64 -12.15
N THR A 58 30.37 6.51 -11.29
CA THR A 58 31.32 7.61 -10.99
C THR A 58 32.25 7.96 -12.16
N VAL A 59 32.56 7.00 -13.05
CA VAL A 59 33.37 7.25 -14.25
C VAL A 59 32.60 8.01 -15.33
N ALA A 60 31.27 7.82 -15.41
CA ALA A 60 30.43 8.52 -16.40
C ALA A 60 30.17 9.99 -16.02
N TRP A 61 30.07 10.32 -14.73
CA TRP A 61 29.75 11.68 -14.27
C TRP A 61 30.89 12.69 -14.46
N LEU A 62 32.15 12.25 -14.32
CA LEU A 62 33.33 13.11 -14.51
C LEU A 62 33.58 13.55 -15.98
N GLY A 63 32.84 13.01 -16.96
CA GLY A 63 32.99 13.34 -18.38
C GLY A 63 32.12 14.48 -18.91
N LEU A 64 31.13 14.96 -18.15
CA LEU A 64 30.03 15.79 -18.70
C LEU A 64 29.99 17.26 -18.26
N HIS A 65 30.99 17.78 -17.56
CA HIS A 65 31.03 19.20 -17.16
C HIS A 65 31.97 20.02 -18.05
N ARG A 66 31.52 20.36 -19.27
CA ARG A 66 31.97 21.57 -19.98
C ARG A 66 30.88 22.61 -19.84
N ALA A 67 31.17 23.68 -19.09
CA ALA A 67 30.28 24.81 -18.90
C ALA A 67 30.26 25.67 -20.17
N ASP A 68 29.09 25.78 -20.81
CA ASP A 68 28.84 26.80 -21.82
C ASP A 68 28.53 28.13 -21.13
N THR A 69 29.28 29.16 -21.48
CA THR A 69 29.15 30.52 -20.98
C THR A 69 27.83 31.14 -21.47
N PRO A 70 27.00 31.75 -20.59
CA PRO A 70 25.75 32.37 -21.02
C PRO A 70 26.01 33.58 -21.93
N GLN A 71 25.48 33.53 -23.14
CA GLN A 71 25.54 34.61 -24.13
C GLN A 71 24.54 35.73 -23.77
N PRO A 72 24.91 37.02 -23.87
CA PRO A 72 24.05 38.13 -23.49
C PRO A 72 22.80 38.25 -24.36
N ALA A 73 21.69 38.62 -23.71
CA ALA A 73 20.37 38.76 -24.30
C ALA A 73 20.31 39.92 -25.31
N VAL A 74 19.89 39.61 -26.54
CA VAL A 74 19.63 40.59 -27.60
C VAL A 74 18.13 40.89 -27.61
N THR A 75 17.77 42.16 -27.45
CA THR A 75 16.38 42.63 -27.54
C THR A 75 15.90 42.57 -28.99
N PRO A 76 14.85 41.79 -29.33
CA PRO A 76 14.37 41.71 -30.70
C PRO A 76 13.56 42.95 -31.09
N THR A 77 13.93 43.54 -32.23
CA THR A 77 13.12 44.54 -32.95
C THR A 77 11.92 43.85 -33.59
N VAL A 78 10.71 44.31 -33.24
CA VAL A 78 9.45 43.79 -33.78
C VAL A 78 9.32 44.19 -35.26
N THR A 79 9.55 43.25 -36.16
CA THR A 79 9.22 43.37 -37.58
C THR A 79 7.83 42.77 -37.81
N PRO A 80 6.92 43.45 -38.55
CA PRO A 80 5.60 42.93 -38.84
C PRO A 80 5.70 41.62 -39.65
N SER A 81 5.19 40.54 -39.04
CA SER A 81 5.21 39.20 -39.61
C SER A 81 4.19 39.08 -40.76
N PRO A 82 4.54 38.43 -41.89
CA PRO A 82 3.58 38.11 -42.94
C PRO A 82 2.52 37.15 -42.40
N THR A 83 1.28 37.34 -42.88
CA THR A 83 0.11 36.49 -42.63
C THR A 83 0.44 35.03 -42.90
N SER A 84 0.38 34.18 -41.88
CA SER A 84 0.61 32.75 -41.98
C SER A 84 -0.51 32.07 -42.75
N THR A 85 -0.18 31.51 -43.90
CA THR A 85 -1.01 30.57 -44.65
C THR A 85 -1.34 29.37 -43.73
N PRO A 86 -2.60 28.90 -43.67
CA PRO A 86 -2.95 27.74 -42.84
C PRO A 86 -2.16 26.51 -43.30
N SER A 87 -1.18 26.11 -42.49
CA SER A 87 -0.45 24.87 -42.70
C SER A 87 -1.42 23.71 -42.45
N SER A 88 -1.53 22.81 -43.42
CA SER A 88 -2.35 21.61 -43.30
C SER A 88 -1.92 20.82 -42.07
N THR A 89 -2.83 20.64 -41.11
CA THR A 89 -2.62 19.73 -39.98
C THR A 89 -2.23 18.36 -40.53
N PRO A 90 -1.05 17.83 -40.19
CA PRO A 90 -0.65 16.51 -40.66
C PRO A 90 -1.71 15.49 -40.24
N ALA A 91 -2.13 14.64 -41.20
CA ALA A 91 -3.05 13.56 -40.90
C ALA A 91 -2.43 12.66 -39.83
N PRO A 92 -3.21 12.21 -38.83
CA PRO A 92 -2.70 11.32 -37.79
C PRO A 92 -2.13 10.07 -38.44
N THR A 93 -0.84 9.81 -38.23
CA THR A 93 -0.21 8.55 -38.62
C THR A 93 -0.98 7.42 -37.95
N ALA A 94 -1.37 6.41 -38.72
CA ALA A 94 -2.08 5.26 -38.16
C ALA A 94 -1.23 4.62 -37.05
N SER A 95 -1.79 4.58 -35.84
CA SER A 95 -1.16 3.90 -34.70
C SER A 95 -1.04 2.41 -35.05
N SER A 96 0.14 1.84 -34.83
CA SER A 96 0.38 0.41 -35.06
C SER A 96 -0.54 -0.41 -34.15
N ALA A 97 -1.01 -1.55 -34.65
CA ALA A 97 -1.77 -2.48 -33.82
C ALA A 97 -0.94 -2.88 -32.57
N PRO A 98 -1.56 -3.00 -31.38
CA PRO A 98 -0.86 -3.41 -30.17
C PRO A 98 -0.20 -4.78 -30.35
N VAL A 99 1.04 -4.91 -29.86
CA VAL A 99 1.77 -6.19 -29.91
C VAL A 99 1.46 -7.00 -28.65
N ALA A 100 0.97 -8.22 -28.80
CA ALA A 100 0.74 -9.10 -27.65
C ALA A 100 2.06 -9.58 -27.03
N VAL A 101 2.10 -9.62 -25.70
CA VAL A 101 3.23 -10.10 -24.87
C VAL A 101 2.73 -11.25 -24.01
N GLU A 102 3.21 -12.45 -24.32
CA GLU A 102 2.88 -13.67 -23.57
C GLU A 102 3.90 -13.91 -22.45
N ARG A 103 3.41 -14.24 -21.25
CA ARG A 103 4.23 -14.62 -20.09
C ARG A 103 3.57 -15.79 -19.37
N SER A 104 4.37 -16.77 -18.99
CA SER A 104 3.88 -17.94 -18.26
C SER A 104 3.30 -17.50 -16.92
N GLY A 105 2.10 -17.99 -16.60
CA GLY A 105 1.42 -17.69 -15.33
C GLY A 105 0.89 -16.27 -15.20
N MET A 106 0.81 -15.51 -16.30
CA MET A 106 0.21 -14.18 -16.38
C MET A 106 -0.98 -14.20 -17.35
N PRO A 107 -1.97 -13.31 -17.15
CA PRO A 107 -2.95 -13.01 -18.20
C PRO A 107 -2.26 -12.47 -19.48
N PRO A 108 -2.91 -12.55 -20.65
CA PRO A 108 -2.40 -11.91 -21.87
C PRO A 108 -2.18 -10.41 -21.67
N MET A 109 -1.04 -9.91 -22.13
CA MET A 109 -0.67 -8.49 -22.03
C MET A 109 -0.37 -7.92 -23.41
N LEU A 110 -0.35 -6.60 -23.50
CA LEU A 110 0.10 -5.82 -24.64
C LEU A 110 1.47 -5.22 -24.35
N ALA A 111 2.26 -4.92 -25.37
CA ALA A 111 3.47 -4.15 -25.23
C ALA A 111 3.10 -2.70 -24.83
N LEU A 112 3.80 -2.16 -23.85
CA LEU A 112 3.68 -0.75 -23.49
C LEU A 112 4.43 0.11 -24.50
N ASP A 113 3.75 1.12 -25.05
CA ASP A 113 4.33 2.11 -25.96
C ASP A 113 4.10 3.55 -25.47
N ASP A 114 4.72 4.50 -26.17
CA ASP A 114 4.64 5.92 -25.84
C ASP A 114 3.20 6.49 -25.98
N ASP A 115 2.40 5.93 -26.89
CA ASP A 115 1.01 6.35 -27.10
C ASP A 115 0.13 5.92 -25.91
N VAL A 116 0.37 4.73 -25.35
CA VAL A 116 -0.27 4.25 -24.13
C VAL A 116 0.17 5.10 -22.95
N LEU A 117 1.48 5.31 -22.78
CA LEU A 117 2.02 6.15 -21.69
C LEU A 117 1.46 7.58 -21.71
N ALA A 118 1.24 8.15 -22.90
CA ALA A 118 0.63 9.48 -23.04
C ALA A 118 -0.85 9.53 -22.65
N ARG A 119 -1.54 8.38 -22.55
CA ARG A 119 -2.93 8.26 -22.08
C ARG A 119 -3.05 7.93 -20.60
N VAL A 120 -1.93 7.65 -19.93
CA VAL A 120 -1.94 7.33 -18.50
C VAL A 120 -2.43 8.53 -17.70
N GLY A 121 -3.31 8.25 -16.74
CA GLY A 121 -3.97 9.24 -15.90
C GLY A 121 -4.86 8.55 -14.87
N SER A 122 -5.85 9.28 -14.34
CA SER A 122 -6.75 8.77 -13.30
C SER A 122 -7.35 7.40 -13.64
N GLY A 123 -7.28 6.47 -12.68
CA GLY A 123 -7.80 5.10 -12.79
C GLY A 123 -6.82 4.06 -13.38
N TRP A 124 -5.74 4.49 -14.02
CA TRP A 124 -4.66 3.58 -14.44
C TRP A 124 -3.96 3.00 -13.22
N THR A 125 -3.62 1.72 -13.24
CA THR A 125 -3.03 1.04 -12.08
C THR A 125 -1.70 0.38 -12.44
N VAL A 126 -0.64 0.69 -11.71
CA VAL A 126 0.62 -0.04 -11.80
C VAL A 126 0.57 -1.19 -10.81
N VAL A 127 0.86 -2.39 -11.28
CA VAL A 127 0.74 -3.63 -10.50
C VAL A 127 2.00 -4.46 -10.61
N GLN A 128 2.51 -4.87 -9.45
CA GLN A 128 3.57 -5.86 -9.36
C GLN A 128 2.95 -7.25 -9.20
N TYR A 129 3.31 -8.14 -10.10
CA TYR A 129 3.00 -9.56 -10.06
C TYR A 129 4.19 -10.36 -9.53
N GLY A 130 3.94 -11.30 -8.64
CA GLY A 130 4.98 -12.12 -8.01
C GLY A 130 4.43 -13.41 -7.40
N PRO A 131 5.31 -14.29 -6.89
CA PRO A 131 4.90 -15.52 -6.22
C PRO A 131 4.22 -15.22 -4.87
N THR A 132 3.10 -15.88 -4.59
CA THR A 132 2.33 -15.70 -3.35
C THR A 132 3.01 -16.32 -2.13
N THR A 133 3.72 -17.43 -2.33
CA THR A 133 4.34 -18.21 -1.25
C THR A 133 5.67 -17.64 -0.78
N GLY A 134 6.17 -16.57 -1.41
CA GLY A 134 7.52 -16.04 -1.19
C GLY A 134 8.64 -16.92 -1.75
N ASP A 135 8.31 -18.15 -2.17
CA ASP A 135 9.22 -19.02 -2.90
C ASP A 135 9.32 -18.52 -4.34
N ALA A 136 10.47 -17.97 -4.69
CA ALA A 136 10.76 -17.51 -6.05
C ALA A 136 11.09 -18.67 -7.01
N GLU A 137 10.87 -19.92 -6.61
CA GLU A 137 11.24 -21.11 -7.37
C GLU A 137 10.13 -22.16 -7.27
N LEU A 138 9.72 -22.70 -8.42
CA LEU A 138 8.77 -23.81 -8.51
C LEU A 138 9.41 -25.12 -8.06
N ALA A 139 8.57 -26.13 -7.80
CA ALA A 139 9.03 -27.47 -7.42
C ALA A 139 9.97 -28.13 -8.45
N ASP A 140 9.94 -27.69 -9.71
CA ASP A 140 10.81 -28.16 -10.79
C ASP A 140 12.12 -27.35 -10.93
N GLY A 141 12.34 -26.36 -10.06
CA GLY A 141 13.51 -25.48 -10.08
C GLY A 141 13.35 -24.23 -10.96
N THR A 142 12.19 -24.03 -11.60
CA THR A 142 11.95 -22.86 -12.43
C THR A 142 11.80 -21.62 -11.56
N ARG A 143 12.67 -20.63 -11.76
CA ARG A 143 12.58 -19.34 -11.07
C ARG A 143 11.38 -18.55 -11.55
N ILE A 144 10.49 -18.20 -10.62
CA ILE A 144 9.38 -17.28 -10.83
C ILE A 144 9.92 -15.86 -10.82
N VAL A 145 9.83 -15.18 -11.96
CA VAL A 145 10.32 -13.82 -12.15
C VAL A 145 9.17 -12.84 -11.93
N PRO A 146 9.29 -11.87 -11.01
CA PRO A 146 8.26 -10.86 -10.81
C PRO A 146 8.07 -10.02 -12.07
N VAL A 147 6.83 -9.69 -12.39
CA VAL A 147 6.46 -8.90 -13.56
C VAL A 147 5.82 -7.60 -13.10
N LEU A 148 6.24 -6.49 -13.71
CA LEU A 148 5.57 -5.21 -13.56
C LEU A 148 4.66 -4.99 -14.76
N ALA A 149 3.40 -4.66 -14.47
CA ALA A 149 2.40 -4.38 -15.47
C ALA A 149 1.70 -3.05 -15.17
N LEU A 150 1.14 -2.45 -16.21
CA LEU A 150 0.27 -1.28 -16.16
C LEU A 150 -1.12 -1.70 -16.64
N ALA A 151 -2.15 -1.47 -15.84
CA ALA A 151 -3.54 -1.79 -16.15
C ALA A 151 -4.32 -0.53 -16.50
N SER A 152 -5.07 -0.55 -17.60
CA SER A 152 -6.01 0.53 -17.93
C SER A 152 -7.27 0.46 -17.05
N PRO A 153 -8.03 1.56 -16.94
CA PRO A 153 -9.35 1.55 -16.29
C PRO A 153 -10.36 0.57 -16.93
N GLU A 154 -10.13 0.17 -18.18
CA GLU A 154 -10.94 -0.79 -18.94
C GLU A 154 -10.51 -2.25 -18.73
N GLY A 155 -9.37 -2.49 -18.08
CA GLY A 155 -8.83 -3.84 -17.80
C GLY A 155 -7.78 -4.33 -18.80
N ASP A 156 -7.34 -3.50 -19.75
CA ASP A 156 -6.22 -3.86 -20.62
C ASP A 156 -4.93 -3.88 -19.81
N LEU A 157 -4.10 -4.90 -20.03
CA LEU A 157 -2.80 -5.03 -19.39
C LEU A 157 -1.66 -4.72 -20.34
N TYR A 158 -0.72 -3.92 -19.88
CA TYR A 158 0.48 -3.54 -20.60
C TYR A 158 1.71 -4.00 -19.83
N HIS A 159 2.57 -4.79 -20.49
CA HIS A 159 3.82 -5.26 -19.93
C HIS A 159 4.79 -4.08 -19.79
N VAL A 160 5.26 -3.82 -18.57
CA VAL A 160 6.29 -2.80 -18.31
C VAL A 160 7.67 -3.46 -18.30
N ARG A 161 7.85 -4.50 -17.47
CA ARG A 161 9.16 -5.11 -17.25
C ARG A 161 9.08 -6.47 -16.55
N ASP A 162 10.02 -7.35 -16.89
CA ASP A 162 10.34 -8.56 -16.13
C ASP A 162 11.49 -8.30 -15.15
N ASP A 163 11.59 -9.13 -14.10
CA ASP A 163 12.68 -9.12 -13.11
C ASP A 163 12.75 -7.81 -12.31
N VAL A 164 11.57 -7.34 -11.90
CA VAL A 164 11.48 -6.23 -10.94
C VAL A 164 11.75 -6.71 -9.52
N TYR A 165 12.33 -5.84 -8.71
CA TYR A 165 12.60 -6.12 -7.31
C TYR A 165 11.29 -6.44 -6.56
N LEU A 166 11.21 -7.57 -5.86
CA LEU A 166 10.02 -7.92 -5.06
C LEU A 166 9.84 -6.95 -3.90
N GLY A 167 8.60 -6.50 -3.69
CA GLY A 167 8.27 -5.62 -2.56
C GLY A 167 8.49 -4.15 -2.88
N LEU A 168 8.13 -3.72 -4.09
CA LEU A 168 7.99 -2.30 -4.37
C LEU A 168 6.72 -1.81 -3.70
N ASP A 169 6.89 -1.06 -2.61
CA ASP A 169 5.81 -0.30 -2.01
C ASP A 169 5.66 1.00 -2.81
N SER A 170 4.55 1.10 -3.53
CA SER A 170 4.20 2.30 -4.30
C SER A 170 3.43 3.30 -3.45
N PHE A 171 3.67 4.59 -3.71
CA PHE A 171 3.00 5.71 -3.04
C PHE A 171 1.92 6.33 -3.92
N ALA A 172 1.29 7.40 -3.43
CA ALA A 172 0.47 8.31 -4.22
C ALA A 172 1.11 8.58 -5.60
N TRP A 173 0.38 8.26 -6.66
CA TRP A 173 0.81 8.44 -8.04
C TRP A 173 -0.22 9.28 -8.78
N ASP A 174 0.27 10.22 -9.58
CA ASP A 174 -0.51 11.21 -10.31
C ASP A 174 -0.73 10.85 -11.79
N GLY A 175 -0.34 9.65 -12.20
CA GLY A 175 -0.37 9.23 -13.61
C GLY A 175 0.84 9.68 -14.41
N SER A 176 1.83 10.32 -13.79
CA SER A 176 3.07 10.66 -14.49
C SER A 176 3.82 9.41 -14.99
N PRO A 177 4.72 9.54 -15.98
CA PRO A 177 5.52 8.42 -16.47
C PRO A 177 6.46 7.79 -15.44
N THR A 178 6.57 8.38 -14.25
CA THR A 178 7.40 7.88 -13.14
C THR A 178 6.54 7.61 -11.91
N VAL A 179 6.68 6.45 -11.31
CA VAL A 179 5.96 6.08 -10.08
C VAL A 179 6.91 6.20 -8.89
N PRO A 180 6.56 6.98 -7.85
CA PRO A 180 7.32 6.96 -6.62
C PRO A 180 7.17 5.60 -5.93
N VAL A 181 8.30 4.98 -5.59
CA VAL A 181 8.37 3.66 -4.96
C VAL A 181 9.37 3.65 -3.81
N ALA A 182 9.17 2.78 -2.83
CA ALA A 182 10.20 2.38 -1.90
C ALA A 182 10.80 1.05 -2.38
N VAL A 183 12.13 1.02 -2.53
CA VAL A 183 12.85 -0.19 -2.96
C VAL A 183 13.23 -1.03 -1.76
N GLN A 184 13.59 -0.38 -0.66
CA GLN A 184 13.96 -0.98 0.61
C GLN A 184 13.60 0.01 1.73
N PRO A 185 13.57 -0.42 3.00
CA PRO A 185 13.52 0.51 4.12
C PRO A 185 14.60 1.59 3.95
N GLY A 186 14.15 2.84 3.98
CA GLY A 186 14.97 4.05 3.88
C GLY A 186 15.42 4.43 2.46
N ILE A 187 15.00 3.70 1.42
CA ILE A 187 15.41 3.98 0.03
C ILE A 187 14.19 4.27 -0.84
N ARG A 188 14.02 5.56 -1.17
CA ARG A 188 13.05 6.04 -2.15
C ARG A 188 13.63 5.95 -3.56
N GLY A 189 12.82 5.49 -4.50
CA GLY A 189 13.12 5.48 -5.92
C GLY A 189 11.98 6.07 -6.76
N LEU A 190 12.29 6.32 -8.03
CA LEU A 190 11.34 6.64 -9.08
C LEU A 190 11.40 5.51 -10.11
N LEU A 191 10.30 4.78 -10.27
CA LEU A 191 10.12 3.76 -11.28
C LEU A 191 9.70 4.43 -12.58
N ASP A 192 10.57 4.42 -13.59
CA ASP A 192 10.25 4.88 -14.94
C ASP A 192 9.42 3.80 -15.67
N LEU A 193 8.16 4.09 -15.99
CA LEU A 193 7.25 3.15 -16.64
C LEU A 193 7.66 2.81 -18.08
N ARG A 194 8.47 3.64 -18.73
CA ARG A 194 8.95 3.35 -20.09
C ARG A 194 10.03 2.28 -20.10
N THR A 195 10.90 2.30 -19.09
CA THR A 195 12.08 1.42 -19.02
C THR A 195 11.95 0.32 -17.96
N GLY A 196 10.96 0.45 -17.08
CA GLY A 196 10.81 -0.29 -15.83
C GLY A 196 12.00 -0.14 -14.88
N GLN A 197 12.92 0.81 -15.11
CA GLN A 197 14.06 1.02 -14.24
C GLN A 197 13.65 1.84 -13.03
N VAL A 198 14.13 1.44 -11.86
CA VAL A 198 14.04 2.27 -10.65
C VAL A 198 15.32 3.07 -10.53
N VAL A 199 15.18 4.40 -10.56
CA VAL A 199 16.28 5.32 -10.29
C VAL A 199 16.15 5.76 -8.84
N GLU A 200 17.24 5.66 -8.06
CA GLU A 200 17.27 6.19 -6.70
C GLU A 200 16.94 7.68 -6.75
N ALA A 201 15.89 8.08 -6.03
CA ALA A 201 15.57 9.50 -5.91
C ALA A 201 16.66 10.15 -5.02
N PRO A 202 17.02 11.42 -5.24
CA PRO A 202 17.93 12.13 -4.35
C PRO A 202 17.53 11.89 -2.90
N ARG A 203 18.49 11.53 -2.03
CA ARG A 203 18.22 11.18 -0.63
C ARG A 203 17.30 12.23 -0.02
N THR A 204 16.08 11.82 0.25
CA THR A 204 14.98 12.72 0.59
C THR A 204 15.12 13.32 1.99
N GLY A 205 16.24 13.13 2.70
CA GLY A 205 16.38 13.53 4.10
C GLY A 205 15.64 12.62 5.08
N VAL A 206 14.95 11.60 4.56
CA VAL A 206 14.36 10.51 5.35
C VAL A 206 15.48 9.63 5.92
N GLY A 207 15.36 9.22 7.18
CA GLY A 207 16.38 8.39 7.81
C GLY A 207 16.45 6.99 7.21
N ALA A 208 17.64 6.38 7.23
CA ALA A 208 17.90 5.06 6.64
C ALA A 208 17.10 3.91 7.29
N GLY A 209 16.46 4.15 8.44
CA GLY A 209 15.58 3.19 9.11
C GLY A 209 14.09 3.43 8.86
N ALA A 210 13.72 4.43 8.06
CA ALA A 210 12.32 4.73 7.81
C ALA A 210 11.69 3.72 6.85
N TYR A 211 10.43 3.39 7.04
CA TYR A 211 9.65 2.60 6.09
C TYR A 211 8.56 3.45 5.45
N PRO A 212 8.19 3.15 4.20
CA PRO A 212 7.03 3.74 3.57
C PRO A 212 5.78 3.41 4.37
N HIS A 213 4.91 4.39 4.59
CA HIS A 213 3.55 4.11 5.02
C HIS A 213 2.62 4.18 3.81
N PRO A 214 1.81 3.15 3.54
CA PRO A 214 0.82 3.19 2.48
C PRO A 214 -0.15 4.34 2.74
N SER A 215 -0.17 5.30 1.84
CA SER A 215 -1.16 6.36 1.79
C SER A 215 -1.37 6.67 0.34
N ASP A 216 -2.63 6.68 -0.07
CA ASP A 216 -2.95 7.02 -1.44
C ASP A 216 -2.74 8.52 -1.65
N VAL A 217 -2.79 9.36 -0.60
CA VAL A 217 -2.88 10.83 -0.70
C VAL A 217 -1.54 11.56 -0.63
N VAL A 218 -0.64 11.07 0.20
CA VAL A 218 0.65 11.71 0.46
C VAL A 218 1.69 10.63 0.65
N GLU A 219 2.92 10.89 0.23
CA GLU A 219 4.03 9.99 0.49
C GLU A 219 4.52 10.18 1.94
N LEU A 220 4.23 9.19 2.79
CA LEU A 220 4.61 9.18 4.21
C LEU A 220 5.72 8.18 4.48
N TRP A 221 6.64 8.58 5.35
CA TRP A 221 7.70 7.72 5.86
C TRP A 221 7.72 7.78 7.38
N ILE A 222 7.90 6.64 8.04
CA ILE A 222 7.99 6.53 9.49
C ILE A 222 9.30 5.84 9.85
N GLU A 223 10.08 6.40 10.76
CA GLU A 223 11.31 5.81 11.30
C GLU A 223 11.06 5.48 12.76
N ASP A 224 11.09 4.19 13.05
CA ASP A 224 10.95 3.70 14.41
C ASP A 224 12.21 4.01 15.21
N GLY A 225 12.03 4.73 16.32
CA GLY A 225 13.04 4.86 17.36
C GLY A 225 12.69 3.99 18.57
N GLU A 226 13.66 3.82 19.47
CA GLU A 226 13.45 3.03 20.70
C GLU A 226 12.40 3.67 21.61
N ASP A 227 12.43 4.99 21.75
CA ASP A 227 11.49 5.74 22.61
C ASP A 227 10.47 6.55 21.82
N ARG A 228 10.84 7.03 20.63
CA ARG A 228 10.02 7.92 19.80
C ARG A 228 10.23 7.62 18.34
N SER A 229 9.13 7.59 17.60
CA SER A 229 9.18 7.47 16.14
C SER A 229 9.17 8.86 15.51
N ARG A 230 9.74 8.95 14.32
CA ARG A 230 9.76 10.16 13.51
C ARG A 230 8.91 9.94 12.26
N MET A 231 8.26 10.99 11.79
CA MET A 231 7.44 10.94 10.58
C MET A 231 7.81 12.07 9.62
N TRP A 232 7.93 11.71 8.34
CA TRP A 232 8.18 12.63 7.25
C TRP A 232 7.07 12.56 6.22
N VAL A 233 6.81 13.70 5.59
CA VAL A 233 6.03 13.81 4.35
C VAL A 233 7.01 14.15 3.23
N VAL A 234 6.97 13.41 2.14
CA VAL A 234 7.69 13.75 0.91
C VAL A 234 6.75 14.54 0.01
N ARG A 235 7.15 15.75 -0.36
CA ARG A 235 6.38 16.62 -1.27
C ARG A 235 6.52 16.15 -2.72
N PRO A 236 5.66 16.63 -3.63
CA PRO A 236 5.75 16.28 -5.06
C PRO A 236 7.10 16.62 -5.72
N ASP A 237 7.85 17.59 -5.19
CA ASP A 237 9.21 17.92 -5.63
C ASP A 237 10.28 16.92 -5.15
N GLY A 238 9.89 15.96 -4.31
CA GLY A 238 10.77 14.95 -3.72
C GLY A 238 11.45 15.38 -2.42
N GLU A 239 11.24 16.60 -1.92
CA GLU A 239 11.81 17.04 -0.64
C GLU A 239 11.02 16.41 0.51
N ALA A 240 11.70 15.75 1.47
CA ALA A 240 11.04 15.31 2.69
C ALA A 240 11.10 16.36 3.78
N HIS A 241 9.98 16.52 4.45
CA HIS A 241 9.81 17.41 5.59
C HIS A 241 9.53 16.56 6.81
N LEU A 242 10.37 16.70 7.84
CA LEU A 242 10.10 16.11 9.15
C LEU A 242 8.87 16.80 9.73
N VAL A 243 7.78 16.07 9.84
CA VAL A 243 6.51 16.57 10.37
C VAL A 243 6.53 16.53 11.90
N THR A 244 7.02 15.44 12.48
CA THR A 244 7.11 15.26 13.93
C THR A 244 8.19 14.24 14.31
N SER A 245 8.76 14.43 15.50
CA SER A 245 9.70 13.50 16.15
C SER A 245 9.19 12.97 17.50
N ASP A 246 7.92 13.20 17.79
CA ASP A 246 7.26 12.80 19.05
C ASP A 246 6.08 11.87 18.80
N LEU A 247 6.27 10.90 17.89
CA LEU A 247 5.32 9.82 17.77
C LEU A 247 5.54 8.81 18.90
N PRO A 248 4.46 8.22 19.43
CA PRO A 248 4.60 7.07 20.30
C PRO A 248 5.39 5.95 19.58
N GLY A 249 6.03 5.08 20.36
CA GLY A 249 6.71 3.92 19.80
C GLY A 249 5.74 3.14 18.91
N PHE A 250 6.08 3.02 17.63
CA PHE A 250 5.22 2.37 16.65
C PHE A 250 5.32 0.85 16.85
N ALA A 251 4.44 0.29 17.67
CA ALA A 251 4.42 -1.15 17.94
C ALA A 251 3.63 -1.94 16.87
N GLY A 252 3.59 -1.43 15.63
CA GLY A 252 2.75 -1.95 14.56
C GLY A 252 1.28 -1.49 14.63
N GLY A 253 1.00 -0.35 15.25
CA GLY A 253 -0.32 0.28 15.16
C GLY A 253 -0.58 0.82 13.75
N GLY A 254 -1.84 1.11 13.42
CA GLY A 254 -2.17 1.68 12.11
C GLY A 254 -1.76 3.15 12.01
N THR A 255 -1.37 3.59 10.81
CA THR A 255 -1.48 5.01 10.44
C THR A 255 -2.54 5.15 9.35
N THR A 256 -3.40 6.15 9.46
CA THR A 256 -4.33 6.49 8.40
C THR A 256 -4.29 7.98 8.12
N VAL A 257 -4.40 8.36 6.86
CA VAL A 257 -4.34 9.75 6.42
C VAL A 257 -5.73 10.20 6.03
N ASN A 258 -6.09 11.41 6.43
CA ASN A 258 -7.37 11.97 6.06
C ASN A 258 -7.42 12.23 4.53
N PRO A 259 -8.62 12.40 3.95
CA PRO A 259 -8.81 12.42 2.50
C PRO A 259 -8.08 13.55 1.77
N ASP A 260 -7.82 14.67 2.45
CA ASP A 260 -7.11 15.82 1.88
C ASP A 260 -5.59 15.82 2.16
N GLY A 261 -5.09 14.80 2.87
CA GLY A 261 -3.65 14.63 3.11
C GLY A 261 -3.08 15.61 4.13
N THR A 262 -3.92 16.29 4.91
CA THR A 262 -3.47 17.31 5.88
C THR A 262 -3.31 16.77 7.28
N LEU A 263 -3.98 15.67 7.63
CA LEU A 263 -3.90 15.03 8.94
C LEU A 263 -3.55 13.54 8.81
N ALA A 264 -2.74 13.04 9.73
CA ALA A 264 -2.59 11.61 9.95
C ALA A 264 -3.01 11.24 11.38
N LEU A 265 -3.68 10.11 11.52
CA LEU A 265 -3.95 9.49 12.80
C LEU A 265 -2.96 8.34 12.97
N VAL A 266 -2.16 8.37 14.03
CA VAL A 266 -1.11 7.38 14.30
C VAL A 266 -1.42 6.69 15.63
N GLU A 267 -1.71 5.39 15.55
CA GLU A 267 -1.95 4.54 16.71
C GLU A 267 -0.61 4.05 17.28
N GLY A 268 -0.31 4.46 18.51
CA GLY A 268 0.85 3.98 19.26
C GLY A 268 0.49 2.86 20.23
N ALA A 269 1.52 2.32 20.90
CA ALA A 269 1.32 1.30 21.94
C ALA A 269 0.55 1.81 23.16
N ASP A 270 0.70 3.10 23.49
CA ASP A 270 0.21 3.72 24.74
C ASP A 270 -0.81 4.85 24.49
N ARG A 271 -0.78 5.45 23.30
CA ARG A 271 -1.65 6.58 22.94
C ARG A 271 -1.84 6.67 21.43
N THR A 272 -2.95 7.26 21.03
CA THR A 272 -3.18 7.69 19.65
C THR A 272 -2.92 9.19 19.52
N VAL A 273 -2.25 9.59 18.44
CA VAL A 273 -1.95 10.99 18.14
C VAL A 273 -2.51 11.39 16.78
N VAL A 274 -2.96 12.64 16.69
CA VAL A 274 -3.22 13.31 15.41
C VAL A 274 -1.98 14.11 15.06
N VAL A 275 -1.47 13.92 13.86
CA VAL A 275 -0.33 14.63 13.29
C VAL A 275 -0.84 15.61 12.24
N ASP A 276 -0.46 16.88 12.35
CA ASP A 276 -0.71 17.86 11.30
C ASP A 276 0.42 17.75 10.26
N LEU A 277 0.10 17.23 9.08
CA LEU A 277 1.06 16.94 8.02
C LEU A 277 1.54 18.21 7.30
N VAL A 278 0.85 19.34 7.49
CA VAL A 278 1.17 20.62 6.84
C VAL A 278 1.94 21.52 7.79
N ALA A 279 1.39 21.78 8.97
CA ALA A 279 2.01 22.65 9.97
C ALA A 279 3.11 21.94 10.78
N GLY A 280 3.10 20.61 10.79
CA GLY A 280 3.94 19.81 11.67
C GLY A 280 3.37 19.72 13.09
N GLY A 281 3.94 18.80 13.86
CA GLY A 281 3.55 18.53 15.23
C GLY A 281 2.54 17.39 15.37
N ALA A 282 2.48 16.85 16.58
CA ALA A 282 1.56 15.78 16.96
C ALA A 282 0.87 16.16 18.28
N ARG A 283 -0.41 15.79 18.41
CA ARG A 283 -1.16 15.97 19.65
C ARG A 283 -1.89 14.68 20.02
N PRO A 284 -1.92 14.31 21.31
CA PRO A 284 -2.72 13.18 21.75
C PRO A 284 -4.20 13.43 21.50
N VAL A 285 -4.94 12.36 21.18
CA VAL A 285 -6.39 12.38 21.04
C VAL A 285 -7.00 11.23 21.82
N THR A 286 -8.09 11.49 22.52
CA THR A 286 -8.89 10.44 23.15
C THR A 286 -9.90 9.92 22.14
N LEU A 287 -9.61 8.75 21.58
CA LEU A 287 -10.48 8.09 20.61
C LEU A 287 -11.54 7.21 21.26
N ALA A 288 -11.22 6.65 22.42
CA ALA A 288 -12.04 5.64 23.06
C ALA A 288 -12.98 6.23 24.11
N PRO A 289 -14.27 5.83 24.12
CA PRO A 289 -15.09 5.92 25.33
C PRO A 289 -14.37 5.32 26.54
N ALA A 290 -14.67 5.82 27.74
CA ALA A 290 -14.05 5.33 28.96
C ALA A 290 -14.30 3.81 29.15
N GLY A 291 -13.24 3.05 29.43
CA GLY A 291 -13.34 1.60 29.64
C GLY A 291 -13.44 0.77 28.35
N THR A 292 -13.09 1.35 27.19
CA THR A 292 -13.08 0.63 25.91
C THR A 292 -11.71 0.71 25.23
N THR A 293 -11.41 -0.27 24.40
CA THR A 293 -10.27 -0.26 23.48
C THR A 293 -10.81 -0.14 22.06
N CYS A 294 -10.31 0.85 21.33
CA CYS A 294 -10.75 1.12 19.97
C CYS A 294 -9.64 0.88 18.97
N ALA A 295 -10.04 0.63 17.73
CA ALA A 295 -9.17 0.65 16.60
C ALA A 295 -9.80 1.41 15.43
N THR A 296 -8.93 2.02 14.65
CA THR A 296 -9.36 2.85 13.54
C THR A 296 -9.88 2.01 12.39
N VAL A 297 -11.08 2.34 11.94
CA VAL A 297 -11.60 1.87 10.66
C VAL A 297 -11.04 2.76 9.56
N GLY A 298 -11.31 4.06 9.62
CA GLY A 298 -10.86 5.02 8.60
C GLY A 298 -11.50 6.39 8.79
N TRP A 299 -11.12 7.35 7.94
CA TRP A 299 -11.67 8.70 7.97
C TRP A 299 -13.05 8.75 7.31
N GLN A 300 -14.05 9.37 7.96
CA GLN A 300 -15.37 9.66 7.37
C GLN A 300 -15.43 11.06 6.74
N SER A 301 -14.55 11.95 7.18
CA SER A 301 -14.45 13.32 6.68
C SER A 301 -13.00 13.81 6.81
N ARG A 302 -12.76 15.11 6.67
CA ARG A 302 -11.45 15.71 6.95
C ARG A 302 -11.03 15.59 8.42
N THR A 303 -12.01 15.50 9.34
CA THR A 303 -11.77 15.55 10.79
C THR A 303 -12.47 14.42 11.55
N ASP A 304 -13.45 13.76 10.93
CA ASP A 304 -14.16 12.64 11.55
C ASP A 304 -13.48 11.32 11.23
N VAL A 305 -13.26 10.53 12.29
CA VAL A 305 -12.73 9.17 12.19
C VAL A 305 -13.80 8.19 12.67
N LEU A 306 -13.99 7.13 11.90
CA LEU A 306 -14.77 5.96 12.30
C LEU A 306 -13.85 4.97 13.00
N LEU A 307 -14.32 4.49 14.15
CA LEU A 307 -13.65 3.51 14.98
C LEU A 307 -14.61 2.35 15.23
N VAL A 308 -14.03 1.18 15.49
CA VAL A 308 -14.71 0.13 16.24
C VAL A 308 -14.06 0.02 17.60
N CYS A 309 -14.89 -0.17 18.63
CA CYS A 309 -14.44 -0.28 20.00
C CYS A 309 -15.01 -1.55 20.63
N ALA A 310 -14.25 -2.11 21.57
CA ALA A 310 -14.66 -3.22 22.42
C ALA A 310 -14.59 -2.79 23.89
N GLU A 311 -15.43 -3.36 24.74
CA GLU A 311 -15.32 -3.17 26.18
C GLU A 311 -14.03 -3.80 26.74
N GLY A 312 -13.37 -3.09 27.67
CA GLY A 312 -12.13 -3.51 28.31
C GLY A 312 -10.87 -3.25 27.49
N ASP A 313 -9.80 -3.99 27.82
CA ASP A 313 -8.45 -3.83 27.25
C ASP A 313 -8.18 -4.71 26.02
N THR A 314 -9.21 -5.45 25.57
CA THR A 314 -9.07 -6.37 24.43
C THR A 314 -9.23 -5.57 23.14
N PRO A 315 -8.27 -5.61 22.20
CA PRO A 315 -8.44 -4.96 20.92
C PRO A 315 -9.68 -5.53 20.21
N PRO A 316 -10.42 -4.69 19.46
CA PRO A 316 -11.60 -5.14 18.71
C PRO A 316 -11.25 -6.07 17.55
N TRP A 317 -9.95 -6.33 17.32
CA TRP A 317 -9.43 -7.34 16.42
C TRP A 317 -8.75 -8.44 17.22
N GLY A 318 -9.08 -9.67 16.90
CA GLY A 318 -8.45 -10.83 17.51
C GLY A 318 -9.00 -12.09 16.88
N ALA A 319 -8.60 -13.23 17.44
CA ALA A 319 -9.29 -14.46 17.15
C ALA A 319 -10.75 -14.29 17.62
N THR A 320 -11.03 -14.33 18.90
CA THR A 320 -12.42 -14.13 19.32
C THR A 320 -12.74 -12.64 19.34
N LEU A 321 -13.67 -12.21 18.49
CA LEU A 321 -14.25 -10.87 18.60
C LEU A 321 -14.93 -10.75 19.98
N PRO A 322 -14.55 -9.77 20.82
CA PRO A 322 -15.14 -9.61 22.14
C PRO A 322 -16.63 -9.26 22.03
N ASP A 323 -17.37 -9.51 23.11
CA ASP A 323 -18.72 -8.94 23.26
C ASP A 323 -18.63 -7.42 23.47
N GLY A 324 -19.77 -6.73 23.32
CA GLY A 324 -19.84 -5.28 23.57
C GLY A 324 -19.12 -4.45 22.51
N LEU A 325 -19.03 -4.95 21.28
CA LEU A 325 -18.51 -4.17 20.15
C LEU A 325 -19.43 -3.00 19.84
N MET A 326 -18.84 -1.85 19.49
CA MET A 326 -19.57 -0.65 19.13
C MET A 326 -18.86 0.14 18.04
N LEU A 327 -19.63 0.78 17.17
CA LEU A 327 -19.14 1.76 16.21
C LEU A 327 -19.14 3.14 16.84
N VAL A 328 -18.00 3.83 16.72
CA VAL A 328 -17.78 5.13 17.36
C VAL A 328 -17.26 6.12 16.33
N ARG A 329 -17.76 7.36 16.39
CA ARG A 329 -17.21 8.48 15.62
C ARG A 329 -16.51 9.46 16.55
N VAL A 330 -15.39 9.98 16.09
CA VAL A 330 -14.64 11.03 16.79
C VAL A 330 -14.30 12.15 15.81
N ASP A 331 -14.71 13.39 16.12
CA ASP A 331 -14.15 14.58 15.49
C ASP A 331 -12.82 14.88 16.17
N VAL A 332 -11.75 14.48 15.49
CA VAL A 332 -10.41 14.59 16.04
C VAL A 332 -9.93 16.03 16.05
N ALA A 333 -10.46 16.94 15.22
CA ALA A 333 -10.06 18.34 15.17
C ALA A 333 -10.68 19.16 16.30
N ALA A 334 -11.97 18.97 16.57
CA ALA A 334 -12.64 19.65 17.67
C ALA A 334 -12.24 19.08 19.05
N GLY A 335 -11.65 17.88 19.09
CA GLY A 335 -11.31 17.22 20.35
C GLY A 335 -12.55 16.87 21.18
N THR A 336 -13.69 16.68 20.50
CA THR A 336 -14.95 16.32 21.15
C THR A 336 -14.91 14.91 21.69
N ALA A 337 -15.73 14.64 22.70
CA ALA A 337 -15.90 13.28 23.21
C ALA A 337 -16.35 12.33 22.09
N PRO A 338 -15.87 11.08 22.09
CA PRO A 338 -16.34 10.05 21.16
C PRO A 338 -17.84 9.85 21.22
N VAL A 339 -18.47 9.69 20.06
CA VAL A 339 -19.92 9.48 19.93
C VAL A 339 -20.17 8.04 19.49
N VAL A 340 -20.81 7.25 20.36
CA VAL A 340 -21.28 5.91 20.00
C VAL A 340 -22.39 6.04 18.95
N LEU A 341 -22.16 5.46 17.78
CA LEU A 341 -23.11 5.45 16.68
C LEU A 341 -24.10 4.29 16.83
N ARG A 342 -23.59 3.11 17.21
CA ARG A 342 -24.34 1.85 17.27
C ARG A 342 -23.57 0.78 18.04
N ASP A 343 -24.28 -0.03 18.82
CA ASP A 343 -23.77 -1.29 19.36
C ASP A 343 -23.89 -2.40 18.30
N LEU A 344 -22.81 -3.17 18.11
CA LEU A 344 -22.75 -4.29 17.17
C LEU A 344 -23.15 -5.59 17.89
N ARG A 345 -23.99 -6.39 17.22
CA ARG A 345 -24.54 -7.65 17.73
C ARG A 345 -24.06 -8.82 16.89
N ALA A 346 -24.17 -10.04 17.42
CA ALA A 346 -23.87 -11.24 16.65
C ALA A 346 -24.67 -11.24 15.33
N GLY A 347 -23.96 -11.44 14.21
CA GLY A 347 -24.50 -11.32 12.86
C GLY A 347 -24.21 -9.97 12.17
N ASP A 348 -23.85 -8.92 12.90
CA ASP A 348 -23.51 -7.61 12.31
C ASP A 348 -22.13 -7.62 11.66
N LEU A 349 -21.91 -6.72 10.69
CA LEU A 349 -20.60 -6.50 10.08
C LEU A 349 -19.74 -5.57 10.95
N VAL A 350 -18.53 -6.02 11.26
CA VAL A 350 -17.51 -5.28 12.00
C VAL A 350 -16.50 -4.74 10.99
N PRO A 351 -16.48 -3.43 10.71
CA PRO A 351 -15.56 -2.85 9.72
C PRO A 351 -14.10 -2.84 10.19
N SER A 352 -13.15 -2.81 9.26
CA SER A 352 -11.72 -2.49 9.42
C SER A 352 -11.10 -1.97 8.14
N ASP A 353 -9.98 -1.23 8.28
CA ASP A 353 -9.14 -0.79 7.17
C ASP A 353 -9.97 -0.15 6.03
N GLY A 354 -10.73 0.87 6.40
CA GLY A 354 -11.66 1.58 5.54
C GLY A 354 -11.04 2.77 4.82
N VAL A 355 -11.59 3.05 3.64
CA VAL A 355 -11.24 4.17 2.77
C VAL A 355 -12.47 5.03 2.49
N LEU A 356 -12.29 6.35 2.44
CA LEU A 356 -13.38 7.28 2.17
C LEU A 356 -13.67 7.38 0.66
N LEU A 357 -14.93 7.20 0.28
CA LEU A 357 -15.43 7.51 -1.05
C LEU A 357 -15.75 9.00 -1.22
N PRO A 358 -15.74 9.54 -2.45
CA PRO A 358 -16.10 10.95 -2.71
C PRO A 358 -17.50 11.35 -2.23
N ASP A 359 -18.41 10.39 -2.08
CA ASP A 359 -19.76 10.62 -1.57
C ASP A 359 -19.84 10.64 -0.03
N GLY A 360 -18.73 10.46 0.68
CA GLY A 360 -18.66 10.46 2.14
C GLY A 360 -18.95 9.12 2.81
N ARG A 361 -19.13 8.02 2.06
CA ARG A 361 -19.17 6.67 2.64
C ARG A 361 -17.75 6.16 2.92
N VAL A 362 -17.54 5.50 4.05
CA VAL A 362 -16.33 4.71 4.29
C VAL A 362 -16.58 3.30 3.80
N VAL A 363 -15.79 2.83 2.84
CA VAL A 363 -15.81 1.43 2.41
C VAL A 363 -14.68 0.69 3.09
N ALA A 364 -15.00 -0.40 3.76
CA ALA A 364 -14.04 -1.11 4.61
C ALA A 364 -14.16 -2.62 4.42
N LYS A 365 -13.09 -3.34 4.77
CA LYS A 365 -13.19 -4.77 5.03
C LYS A 365 -14.10 -4.99 6.23
N ALA A 366 -14.81 -6.10 6.29
CA ALA A 366 -15.81 -6.35 7.30
C ALA A 366 -15.85 -7.82 7.71
N TRP A 367 -15.97 -8.11 9.00
CA TRP A 367 -16.22 -9.47 9.48
C TRP A 367 -17.61 -9.60 10.08
N VAL A 368 -18.22 -10.77 9.97
CA VAL A 368 -19.49 -11.04 10.64
C VAL A 368 -19.23 -11.35 12.12
N HIS A 369 -19.71 -10.50 13.03
CA HIS A 369 -19.58 -10.70 14.47
C HIS A 369 -20.26 -12.00 14.93
N GLY A 370 -19.61 -12.74 15.84
CA GLY A 370 -20.13 -14.02 16.35
C GLY A 370 -20.07 -15.19 15.35
N SER A 371 -19.44 -15.03 14.18
CA SER A 371 -19.40 -16.07 13.15
C SER A 371 -18.18 -17.00 13.20
N ALA A 372 -17.32 -16.87 14.23
CA ALA A 372 -16.08 -17.65 14.32
C ALA A 372 -16.38 -19.17 14.39
N PRO A 373 -15.92 -19.98 13.42
CA PRO A 373 -15.85 -21.42 13.60
C PRO A 373 -14.69 -21.78 14.54
N GLU A 374 -14.72 -23.00 15.08
CA GLU A 374 -13.68 -23.53 15.97
C GLU A 374 -12.31 -23.61 15.26
N GLY A 375 -11.51 -22.54 15.27
CA GLY A 375 -10.13 -22.58 14.76
C GLY A 375 -9.51 -21.23 14.39
N TYR A 376 -8.25 -21.02 14.76
CA TYR A 376 -7.49 -19.78 14.53
C TYR A 376 -7.23 -19.44 13.04
N LEU A 377 -7.47 -20.38 12.12
CA LEU A 377 -7.13 -20.23 10.69
C LEU A 377 -8.29 -19.72 9.82
N ASP A 378 -9.50 -19.58 10.37
CA ASP A 378 -10.72 -19.26 9.60
C ASP A 378 -11.07 -17.75 9.62
N TYR A 379 -10.35 -16.92 10.39
CA TYR A 379 -10.67 -15.49 10.55
C TYR A 379 -10.73 -14.68 9.25
N GLY A 380 -9.91 -15.04 8.26
CA GLY A 380 -9.90 -14.35 6.97
C GLY A 380 -10.94 -14.86 5.96
N CYS A 381 -11.71 -15.91 6.26
CA CYS A 381 -12.56 -16.57 5.26
C CYS A 381 -13.89 -15.91 4.96
N ARG A 382 -14.36 -15.04 5.85
CA ARG A 382 -15.70 -14.44 5.77
C ARG A 382 -15.65 -12.93 5.73
N GLU A 383 -14.51 -12.40 5.29
CA GLU A 383 -14.38 -10.99 5.04
C GLU A 383 -15.33 -10.59 3.93
N ARG A 384 -16.08 -9.52 4.17
CA ARG A 384 -16.88 -8.81 3.18
C ARG A 384 -16.26 -7.45 2.97
N VAL A 385 -16.64 -6.79 1.88
CA VAL A 385 -16.51 -5.34 1.79
C VAL A 385 -17.88 -4.76 2.03
N ALA A 386 -17.98 -3.73 2.85
CA ALA A 386 -19.24 -3.01 3.08
C ALA A 386 -18.96 -1.51 3.19
N ALA A 387 -20.03 -0.70 3.21
CA ALA A 387 -19.94 0.75 3.32
C ALA A 387 -20.69 1.28 4.54
N TRP A 388 -20.15 2.34 5.13
CA TRP A 388 -20.74 3.00 6.29
C TRP A 388 -20.86 4.50 6.03
N ARG A 389 -22.02 5.08 6.34
CA ARG A 389 -22.22 6.53 6.42
C ARG A 389 -23.03 6.85 7.68
N ASP A 390 -22.45 7.67 8.56
CA ASP A 390 -23.06 8.01 9.85
C ASP A 390 -23.51 6.74 10.62
N ARG A 391 -24.77 6.68 11.03
CA ARG A 391 -25.39 5.55 11.75
C ARG A 391 -25.90 4.44 10.83
N VAL A 392 -25.91 4.69 9.52
CA VAL A 392 -26.52 3.76 8.56
C VAL A 392 -25.41 2.89 7.99
N GLU A 393 -25.46 1.63 8.38
CA GLU A 393 -24.80 0.56 7.63
C GLU A 393 -25.60 0.39 6.33
N GLU A 394 -24.96 0.73 5.22
CA GLU A 394 -25.45 0.33 3.91
C GLU A 394 -24.49 -0.76 3.45
N ALA A 395 -24.90 -2.01 3.63
CA ALA A 395 -24.15 -3.12 3.08
C ALA A 395 -24.10 -2.93 1.55
N VAL A 396 -22.99 -2.36 1.08
CA VAL A 396 -22.56 -2.51 -0.31
C VAL A 396 -22.04 -3.93 -0.34
N ASP A 397 -22.95 -4.89 -0.50
CA ASP A 397 -22.58 -6.29 -0.68
C ASP A 397 -21.89 -6.38 -2.04
N LEU A 398 -20.59 -6.05 -2.04
CA LEU A 398 -19.69 -6.53 -3.04
C LEU A 398 -19.66 -8.02 -2.78
N ALA A 399 -20.61 -8.76 -3.36
CA ALA A 399 -20.70 -10.21 -3.33
C ALA A 399 -19.54 -10.80 -4.15
N LEU A 400 -18.33 -10.35 -3.84
CA LEU A 400 -17.08 -10.83 -4.37
C LEU A 400 -16.84 -12.13 -3.63
N PRO A 401 -16.66 -13.25 -4.36
CA PRO A 401 -16.44 -14.56 -3.74
C PRO A 401 -15.07 -14.70 -3.07
N PHE A 402 -14.37 -13.59 -2.80
CA PHE A 402 -12.93 -13.54 -2.51
C PHE A 402 -12.65 -12.81 -1.17
N ARG A 403 -11.52 -13.13 -0.53
CA ARG A 403 -10.95 -12.44 0.66
C ARG A 403 -10.33 -11.10 0.26
N PHE A 404 -9.99 -10.20 1.20
CA PHE A 404 -9.44 -8.88 0.86
C PHE A 404 -8.16 -8.54 1.62
N GLN A 405 -7.11 -8.16 0.90
CA GLN A 405 -5.95 -7.58 1.59
C GLN A 405 -6.08 -6.07 1.74
N ARG A 406 -6.49 -5.41 0.67
CA ARG A 406 -6.44 -3.96 0.58
C ARG A 406 -7.61 -3.44 -0.20
N VAL A 407 -8.20 -2.40 0.36
CA VAL A 407 -9.21 -1.56 -0.28
C VAL A 407 -8.54 -0.21 -0.49
N ALA A 408 -8.57 0.28 -1.72
CA ALA A 408 -8.04 1.59 -2.11
C ALA A 408 -9.07 2.32 -2.96
N THR A 409 -8.93 3.63 -3.12
CA THR A 409 -9.82 4.42 -3.99
C THR A 409 -9.02 5.25 -4.96
N SER A 410 -9.49 5.29 -6.21
CA SER A 410 -9.00 6.24 -7.21
C SER A 410 -10.09 6.56 -8.23
N GLY A 411 -10.17 7.82 -8.66
CA GLY A 411 -11.19 8.29 -9.60
C GLY A 411 -12.63 8.01 -9.13
N GLY A 412 -12.85 7.90 -7.81
CA GLY A 412 -14.14 7.51 -7.23
C GLY A 412 -14.51 6.03 -7.35
N ARG A 413 -13.62 5.19 -7.89
CA ARG A 413 -13.76 3.74 -7.94
C ARG A 413 -13.02 3.09 -6.79
N LEU A 414 -13.51 1.92 -6.38
CA LEU A 414 -12.93 1.09 -5.35
C LEU A 414 -12.04 0.03 -6.00
N HIS A 415 -10.78 -0.03 -5.60
CA HIS A 415 -9.82 -1.05 -6.01
C HIS A 415 -9.66 -2.04 -4.86
N VAL A 416 -9.93 -3.31 -5.14
CA VAL A 416 -9.99 -4.37 -4.15
C VAL A 416 -9.05 -5.49 -4.58
N VAL A 417 -7.96 -5.68 -3.84
CA VAL A 417 -7.05 -6.81 -4.04
C VAL A 417 -7.59 -7.99 -3.23
N SER A 418 -7.90 -9.08 -3.94
CA SER A 418 -8.69 -10.17 -3.40
C SER A 418 -8.06 -11.55 -3.54
N PHE A 419 -8.26 -12.47 -2.59
CA PHE A 419 -7.62 -13.81 -2.56
C PHE A 419 -8.67 -14.92 -2.47
N ASP A 420 -8.47 -16.03 -3.15
CA ASP A 420 -9.46 -17.12 -3.20
C ASP A 420 -9.33 -18.18 -2.08
N ALA A 421 -8.20 -18.29 -1.37
CA ALA A 421 -7.97 -19.44 -0.47
C ALA A 421 -8.06 -19.16 1.03
N CYS A 422 -8.88 -19.99 1.68
CA CYS A 422 -8.92 -20.26 3.11
C CYS A 422 -7.99 -21.41 3.51
N GLY A 423 -6.78 -21.10 3.99
CA GLY A 423 -5.93 -22.15 4.57
C GLY A 423 -4.42 -22.04 4.32
N GLY A 424 -3.94 -20.96 3.68
CA GLY A 424 -2.51 -20.85 3.34
C GLY A 424 -2.14 -21.52 2.02
N ASP A 425 -3.09 -22.17 1.35
CA ASP A 425 -2.88 -22.84 0.06
C ASP A 425 -2.79 -21.87 -1.14
N GLY A 426 -2.72 -20.55 -0.91
CA GLY A 426 -2.29 -19.58 -1.93
C GLY A 426 -3.16 -19.49 -3.18
N GLY A 427 -4.49 -19.48 -3.03
CA GLY A 427 -5.44 -19.31 -4.13
C GLY A 427 -5.23 -18.01 -4.92
N PRO A 428 -5.76 -17.93 -6.15
CA PRO A 428 -5.55 -16.81 -7.07
C PRO A 428 -5.82 -15.47 -6.39
N ILE A 429 -4.91 -14.51 -6.59
CA ILE A 429 -5.15 -13.12 -6.22
C ILE A 429 -5.66 -12.37 -7.45
N GLY A 430 -6.82 -11.74 -7.35
CA GLY A 430 -7.35 -10.86 -8.39
C GLY A 430 -7.40 -9.42 -7.92
N LEU A 431 -7.26 -8.46 -8.85
CA LEU A 431 -7.63 -7.06 -8.61
C LEU A 431 -9.00 -6.82 -9.21
N VAL A 432 -9.95 -6.46 -8.35
CA VAL A 432 -11.31 -6.11 -8.74
C VAL A 432 -11.47 -4.61 -8.60
N VAL A 433 -12.12 -4.00 -9.58
CA VAL A 433 -12.58 -2.62 -9.49
C VAL A 433 -14.09 -2.60 -9.39
N HIS A 434 -14.58 -1.90 -8.38
CA HIS A 434 -15.99 -1.67 -8.18
C HIS A 434 -16.29 -0.18 -8.31
N ASP A 435 -17.27 0.16 -9.14
CA ASP A 435 -17.82 1.50 -9.21
C ASP A 435 -19.01 1.60 -8.23
N PRO A 436 -18.84 2.29 -7.09
CA PRO A 436 -19.85 2.38 -6.05
C PRO A 436 -21.06 3.24 -6.45
N THR A 437 -21.00 3.93 -7.59
CA THR A 437 -22.10 4.73 -8.13
C THR A 437 -23.02 3.88 -8.99
N THR A 438 -22.45 3.04 -9.85
CA THR A 438 -23.21 2.19 -10.77
C THR A 438 -23.47 0.78 -10.22
N GLY A 439 -22.74 0.39 -9.16
CA GLY A 439 -22.74 -0.97 -8.63
C GLY A 439 -22.00 -1.96 -9.53
N MET A 440 -21.38 -1.50 -10.62
CA MET A 440 -20.67 -2.37 -11.55
C MET A 440 -19.35 -2.82 -10.95
N THR A 441 -19.08 -4.10 -11.08
CA THR A 441 -17.83 -4.73 -10.68
C THR A 441 -17.16 -5.29 -11.92
N ALA A 442 -15.90 -4.93 -12.13
CA ALA A 442 -15.06 -5.47 -13.19
C ALA A 442 -13.81 -6.09 -12.56
N THR A 443 -13.47 -7.31 -12.95
CA THR A 443 -12.17 -7.88 -12.65
C THR A 443 -11.15 -7.20 -13.57
N LEU A 444 -10.33 -6.30 -13.03
CA LEU A 444 -9.23 -5.71 -13.80
C LEU A 444 -8.16 -6.75 -14.08
N LEU A 445 -7.82 -7.52 -13.06
CA LEU A 445 -6.77 -8.52 -13.13
C LEU A 445 -7.36 -9.86 -12.68
N PRO A 446 -7.64 -10.78 -13.60
CA PRO A 446 -8.09 -12.10 -13.21
C PRO A 446 -6.97 -12.75 -12.42
N GLY A 447 -7.35 -13.39 -11.32
CA GLY A 447 -6.46 -14.34 -10.68
C GLY A 447 -6.09 -15.42 -11.69
N PRO A 448 -4.84 -15.85 -11.71
CA PRO A 448 -4.41 -16.80 -12.73
C PRO A 448 -4.97 -18.21 -12.41
N ASP A 449 -5.16 -19.07 -13.43
CA ASP A 449 -5.62 -20.47 -13.26
C ASP A 449 -4.51 -21.54 -13.39
N GLY A 450 -4.01 -22.13 -12.30
CA GLY A 450 -3.03 -23.25 -12.34
C GLY A 450 -1.75 -23.11 -11.49
N PRO A 451 -0.85 -24.12 -11.54
CA PRO A 451 0.40 -24.12 -10.76
C PRO A 451 1.43 -23.12 -11.30
N GLY A 452 2.13 -22.47 -10.38
CA GLY A 452 3.29 -21.61 -10.66
C GLY A 452 2.98 -20.21 -11.18
N GLN A 453 1.85 -19.68 -10.73
CA GLN A 453 1.33 -18.45 -11.26
C GLN A 453 1.71 -17.23 -10.44
N LEU A 454 1.74 -16.11 -11.16
CA LEU A 454 2.07 -14.83 -10.60
C LEU A 454 0.79 -14.13 -10.16
N SER A 455 0.80 -13.62 -8.94
CA SER A 455 -0.34 -12.91 -8.39
C SER A 455 0.02 -11.46 -8.10
N PRO A 456 -0.93 -10.51 -8.21
CA PRO A 456 -0.72 -9.13 -7.81
C PRO A 456 -0.31 -9.07 -6.33
N LEU A 457 0.90 -8.59 -6.08
CA LEU A 457 1.48 -8.40 -4.73
C LEU A 457 1.30 -6.97 -4.24
N SER A 458 1.42 -5.99 -5.14
CA SER A 458 1.20 -4.58 -4.84
C SER A 458 0.56 -3.89 -6.03
N ALA A 459 -0.21 -2.84 -5.74
CA ALA A 459 -0.88 -2.02 -6.75
C ALA A 459 -0.93 -0.56 -6.28
N VAL A 460 -0.76 0.36 -7.22
CA VAL A 460 -1.06 1.80 -7.06
C VAL A 460 -1.88 2.27 -8.22
N THR A 461 -2.94 3.02 -7.94
CA THR A 461 -3.76 3.64 -8.97
C THR A 461 -3.46 5.13 -9.08
N ALA A 462 -3.22 5.60 -10.30
CA ALA A 462 -3.07 7.01 -10.64
C ALA A 462 -4.35 7.78 -10.29
N ARG A 463 -4.18 8.99 -9.77
CA ARG A 463 -5.26 9.84 -9.26
C ARG A 463 -5.86 10.78 -10.28
#